data_AF-A0A0B2PSE2-F1
#
_entry.id   AF-A0A0B2PSE2-F1
#
_cell.length_a   1.000
_cell.length_b   1.000
_cell.length_c   1.000
_cell.angle_alpha   90.00
_cell.angle_beta   90.00
_cell.angle_gamma   90.00
#
_symmetry.space_group_name_H-M   'P 1'
#
loop_
_entity.id
_entity.type
_entity.pdbx_description
1 polymer ?
#
loop_
_entity_poly.entity_id
_entity_poly.type
_entity_poly.pdbx_seq_one_letter_code
_entity_poly.pdbx_strand_id
1 'polypeptide(L)' 'MKGSKGSACPLSVEPELQEINLTEDDEFLIMGCDGLWDVMSNQCAVTMARKELMIHNDPQRCSRELAREALKRKR' A
#
# COMPACT_ATOMS: atom_id res chain seq x y z
N MET A 1 -33.75 -17.67 -14.65
CA MET A 1 -34.31 -17.56 -13.28
C MET A 1 -33.60 -16.41 -12.57
N LYS A 2 -34.30 -15.29 -12.34
CA LYS A 2 -33.83 -14.22 -11.45
C LYS A 2 -33.82 -14.79 -10.03
N GLY A 3 -32.66 -14.80 -9.37
CA GLY A 3 -32.51 -15.22 -7.99
C GLY A 3 -33.45 -14.42 -7.08
N SER A 4 -34.02 -15.10 -6.09
CA SER A 4 -34.86 -14.54 -5.05
C SER A 4 -34.24 -13.29 -4.43
N LYS A 5 -35.08 -12.28 -4.16
CA LYS A 5 -34.69 -11.16 -3.30
C LYS A 5 -34.25 -11.72 -1.94
N GLY A 6 -32.98 -11.53 -1.56
CA GLY A 6 -32.49 -11.88 -0.23
C GLY A 6 -31.23 -12.76 -0.15
N SER A 7 -30.53 -13.05 -1.25
CA SER A 7 -29.17 -13.60 -1.15
C SER A 7 -28.21 -12.48 -0.70
N ALA A 8 -27.73 -12.53 0.54
CA ALA A 8 -26.65 -11.67 1.00
C ALA A 8 -25.39 -12.00 0.19
N CYS A 9 -25.11 -11.20 -0.84
CA CYS A 9 -23.85 -11.26 -1.56
C CYS A 9 -22.73 -10.91 -0.56
N PRO A 10 -21.66 -11.72 -0.40
CA PRO A 10 -20.58 -11.42 0.53
C PRO A 10 -19.74 -10.20 0.11
N LEU A 11 -19.97 -9.68 -1.10
CA LEU A 11 -19.28 -8.51 -1.63
C LEU A 11 -20.08 -7.26 -1.28
N SER A 12 -19.49 -6.41 -0.44
CA SER A 12 -19.97 -5.06 -0.20
C SER A 12 -19.25 -4.06 -1.12
N VAL A 13 -19.95 -3.00 -1.50
CA VAL A 13 -19.37 -1.81 -2.16
C VAL A 13 -19.09 -0.68 -1.16
N GLU A 14 -19.47 -0.89 0.10
CA GLU A 14 -19.26 0.07 1.18
C GLU A 14 -17.79 0.08 1.59
N PRO A 15 -17.10 1.24 1.54
CA PRO A 15 -15.70 1.33 1.90
C PRO A 15 -15.52 1.40 3.42
N GLU A 16 -14.35 0.97 3.89
CA GLU A 16 -13.87 1.34 5.23
C GLU A 16 -13.28 2.76 5.17
N LEU A 17 -13.66 3.61 6.11
CA LEU A 17 -13.22 5.00 6.21
C LEU A 17 -12.38 5.19 7.47
N GLN A 18 -11.20 5.78 7.31
CA GLN A 18 -10.33 6.16 8.42
C GLN A 18 -9.82 7.58 8.20
N GLU A 19 -9.92 8.41 9.23
CA GLU A 19 -9.38 9.77 9.25
C GLU A 19 -8.17 9.82 10.17
N ILE A 20 -7.10 10.47 9.72
CA ILE A 20 -5.86 10.66 10.48
C ILE A 20 -5.46 12.13 10.35
N ASN A 21 -5.21 12.78 11.49
CA ASN A 21 -4.68 14.14 11.51
C ASN A 21 -3.16 14.08 11.31
N LEU A 22 -2.66 14.75 10.28
CA LEU A 22 -1.23 14.83 10.01
C LEU A 22 -0.54 15.79 10.97
N THR A 23 0.65 15.41 11.39
CA THR A 23 1.54 16.15 12.27
C THR A 23 2.89 16.38 11.59
N GLU A 24 3.76 17.19 12.21
CA GLU A 24 5.12 17.39 11.71
C GLU A 24 6.00 16.13 11.83
N ASP A 25 5.59 15.17 12.66
CA ASP A 25 6.29 13.89 12.84
C ASP A 25 5.98 12.87 11.72
N ASP A 26 4.97 13.13 10.88
CA ASP A 26 4.58 12.24 9.78
C ASP A 26 5.50 12.44 8.56
N GLU A 27 6.43 11.49 8.37
CA GLU A 27 7.48 11.63 7.35
C GLU A 27 7.00 11.35 5.90
N PHE A 28 6.15 10.32 5.71
CA PHE A 28 5.64 9.90 4.39
C PHE A 28 4.51 8.87 4.51
N LEU A 29 3.72 8.72 3.43
CA LEU A 29 2.69 7.68 3.27
C LEU A 29 3.08 6.69 2.17
N ILE A 30 2.97 5.39 2.44
CA ILE A 30 3.09 4.33 1.43
C ILE A 30 1.71 3.76 1.16
N MET A 31 1.26 3.86 -0.10
CA MET A 31 0.08 3.14 -0.60
C MET A 31 0.53 2.20 -1.71
N GLY A 32 0.05 0.95 -1.66
CA GLY A 32 0.37 -0.08 -2.64
C GLY A 32 -0.71 -1.16 -2.63
N CYS A 33 -0.84 -1.87 -3.75
CA CYS A 33 -1.69 -3.05 -3.83
C CYS A 33 -1.00 -4.27 -3.21
N ASP A 34 -1.75 -5.37 -3.06
CA ASP A 34 -1.29 -6.64 -2.48
C ASP A 34 0.04 -7.12 -3.08
N GLY A 35 0.30 -6.89 -4.37
CA GLY A 35 1.56 -7.28 -5.00
C GLY A 35 2.82 -6.72 -4.35
N LEU A 36 2.75 -5.60 -3.61
CA LEU A 36 3.85 -5.11 -2.77
C LEU A 36 3.89 -5.85 -1.43
N TRP A 37 2.74 -5.93 -0.76
CA TRP A 37 2.61 -6.42 0.62
C TRP A 37 2.72 -7.95 0.73
N ASP A 38 2.45 -8.67 -0.36
CA ASP A 38 2.63 -10.14 -0.49
C ASP A 38 4.10 -10.55 -0.33
N VAL A 39 5.04 -9.66 -0.67
CA VAL A 39 6.49 -9.94 -0.74
C VAL A 39 7.33 -9.04 0.13
N MET A 40 6.71 -8.08 0.83
CA MET A 40 7.37 -7.14 1.73
C MET A 40 6.52 -6.91 2.98
N SER A 41 7.14 -7.04 4.15
CA SER A 41 6.51 -6.59 5.39
C SER A 41 6.41 -5.06 5.43
N ASN A 42 5.45 -4.54 6.19
CA ASN A 42 5.27 -3.10 6.42
C ASN A 42 6.58 -2.42 6.83
N GLN A 43 7.30 -3.01 7.79
CA GLN A 43 8.57 -2.46 8.28
C GLN A 43 9.68 -2.49 7.22
N CYS A 44 9.72 -3.51 6.35
CA CYS A 44 10.67 -3.58 5.24
C CYS A 44 10.42 -2.43 4.24
N ALA A 45 9.17 -2.20 3.86
CA ALA A 45 8.79 -1.11 2.96
C ALA A 45 9.11 0.26 3.55
N VAL A 46 8.77 0.50 4.83
CA VAL A 46 9.08 1.74 5.55
C VAL A 46 10.59 2.00 5.60
N THR A 47 11.38 0.98 5.95
CA THR A 47 12.85 1.12 6.05
C THR A 47 13.47 1.44 4.70
N MET A 48 13.00 0.78 3.63
CA MET A 48 13.48 1.04 2.27
C MET A 48 13.07 2.44 1.79
N ALA A 49 11.81 2.83 2.00
CA ALA A 49 11.29 4.13 1.58
C ALA A 49 12.02 5.27 2.28
N ARG A 50 12.19 5.19 3.61
CA ARG A 50 12.94 6.18 4.38
C ARG A 50 14.36 6.35 3.85
N LYS A 51 15.07 5.24 3.59
CA LYS A 51 16.42 5.29 3.03
C LYS A 51 16.46 5.98 1.66
N GLU A 52 15.56 5.61 0.74
CA GLU A 52 15.56 6.17 -0.61
C GLU A 52 15.19 7.67 -0.61
N LEU A 53 14.23 8.07 0.22
CA LEU A 53 13.83 9.47 0.40
C LEU A 53 14.93 10.31 1.08
N MET A 54 15.64 9.78 2.07
CA MET A 54 16.76 10.51 2.69
C MET A 54 17.92 10.78 1.71
N ILE A 55 18.17 9.86 0.77
CA ILE A 55 19.28 10.00 -0.17
C ILE A 55 18.90 10.89 -1.36
N HIS A 56 17.68 10.74 -1.88
CA HIS A 56 17.29 11.33 -3.16
C HIS A 56 16.18 12.39 -3.07
N ASN A 57 15.44 12.41 -1.96
CA ASN A 57 14.29 13.29 -1.74
C ASN A 57 13.31 13.30 -2.94
N ASP A 58 13.11 12.13 -3.56
CA ASP A 58 12.29 11.94 -4.77
C ASP A 58 11.28 10.78 -4.54
N PRO A 59 9.99 11.09 -4.26
CA PRO A 59 8.95 10.09 -4.05
C PRO A 59 8.64 9.23 -5.29
N GLN A 60 8.71 9.81 -6.49
CA GLN A 60 8.49 9.08 -7.74
C GLN A 60 9.59 8.05 -7.98
N ARG A 61 10.82 8.37 -7.61
CA ARG A 61 11.91 7.39 -7.61
C ARG A 61 11.74 6.35 -6.52
N CYS A 62 11.43 6.76 -5.30
CA CYS A 62 11.18 5.84 -4.18
C CYS A 62 10.11 4.79 -4.51
N SER A 63 8.97 5.22 -5.04
CA SER A 63 7.89 4.30 -5.46
C SER A 63 8.33 3.31 -6.54
N ARG A 64 9.11 3.74 -7.54
CA ARG A 64 9.67 2.82 -8.55
C ARG A 64 10.62 1.80 -7.95
N GLU A 65 11.46 2.19 -6.99
CA GLU A 65 12.39 1.26 -6.34
C GLU A 65 11.65 0.24 -5.47
N LEU A 66 10.64 0.67 -4.69
CA LEU A 66 9.77 -0.25 -3.95
C LEU A 66 9.13 -1.29 -4.87
N ALA A 67 8.57 -0.85 -6.00
CA ALA A 67 7.96 -1.74 -6.98
C ALA A 67 8.98 -2.70 -7.63
N ARG A 68 10.16 -2.19 -8.02
CA ARG A 68 11.24 -3.02 -8.58
C ARG A 68 11.69 -4.09 -7.61
N GLU A 69 11.83 -3.73 -6.35
CA GLU A 69 12.29 -4.65 -5.34
C GLU A 69 11.23 -5.71 -5.01
N ALA A 70 9.95 -5.34 -4.97
CA ALA A 70 8.85 -6.30 -4.87
C ALA A 70 8.87 -7.32 -6.02
N LEU A 71 9.07 -6.85 -7.26
CA LEU A 71 9.19 -7.72 -8.44
C LEU A 71 10.36 -8.70 -8.36
N LYS A 72 11.50 -8.30 -7.76
CA LYS A 72 12.64 -9.21 -7.57
C LYS A 72 12.37 -10.30 -6.53
N ARG A 73 11.51 -10.03 -5.55
CA ARG A 73 11.14 -10.99 -4.49
C ARG A 73 10.06 -11.96 -4.93
N LYS A 74 9.25 -11.57 -5.92
CA LYS A 74 8.23 -12.42 -6.55
C LYS A 74 8.93 -13.45 -7.46
N ARG A 75 9.24 -14.62 -6.89
CA ARG A 75 9.68 -15.82 -7.64
C ARG A 75 8.51 -16.55 -8.25
#